data_AF-A0A5S9P3Q1-F1
#
_entry.id   AF-A0A5S9P3Q1-F1
#
_cell.length_a   1.000
_cell.length_b   1.000
_cell.length_c   1.000
_cell.angle_alpha   90.00
_cell.angle_beta   90.00
_cell.angle_gamma   90.00
#
_symmetry.space_group_name_H-M   'P 1'
#
loop_
_entity.id
_entity.type
_entity.pdbx_description
1 polymer ?
#
loop_
_entity_poly.entity_id
_entity_poly.type
_entity_poly.pdbx_seq_one_letter_code
_entity_poly.pdbx_strand_id
1 'polypeptide(L)'
;MIRLRTASVAAIALAALLGSAPAFADKAAGDACAAALSPDGKAIYAAVMGAGPGGDLRSVVTDTTKSLVMSGKIDRGNARTNAQAAGACLQQARS
;
A
#
# COMPACT_ATOMS: atom_id res chain seq x y z
N MET A 1 18.55 48.99 -15.67
CA MET A 1 19.88 48.93 -15.03
C MET A 1 19.71 49.14 -13.54
N ILE A 2 20.61 48.57 -12.72
CA ILE A 2 20.67 48.57 -11.24
C ILE A 2 19.97 47.35 -10.61
N ARG A 3 20.58 46.44 -9.84
CA ARG A 3 21.94 45.86 -9.74
C ARG A 3 21.72 44.69 -8.77
N LEU A 4 21.95 43.46 -9.23
CA LEU A 4 21.85 42.23 -8.45
C LEU A 4 22.90 42.29 -7.32
N ARG A 5 22.46 42.41 -6.06
CA ARG A 5 23.32 42.29 -4.88
C ARG A 5 23.17 40.88 -4.31
N THR A 6 24.16 40.04 -4.61
CA THR A 6 24.46 38.80 -3.90
C THR A 6 24.72 39.09 -2.42
N ALA A 7 24.04 38.39 -1.50
CA ALA A 7 24.63 37.78 -0.30
C ALA A 7 23.57 37.19 0.65
N SER A 8 23.83 35.95 1.07
CA SER A 8 23.55 35.39 2.41
C SER A 8 22.16 34.83 2.73
N VAL A 9 22.02 33.53 2.42
CA VAL A 9 21.79 32.40 3.36
C VAL A 9 20.82 32.59 4.54
N ALA A 10 19.94 31.59 4.65
CA ALA A 10 19.12 31.18 5.80
C ALA A 10 17.82 31.97 6.04
N ALA A 11 16.79 31.66 5.26
CA ALA A 11 15.41 31.84 5.67
C ALA A 11 14.71 30.47 5.79
N ILE A 12 14.25 30.24 7.00
CA ILE A 12 13.70 29.03 7.61
C ILE A 12 12.44 28.52 6.89
N ALA A 13 12.39 27.17 6.80
CA ALA A 13 11.25 26.26 6.81
C ALA A 13 9.83 26.78 6.53
N LEU A 14 9.08 25.97 5.77
CA LEU A 14 7.80 25.34 6.19
C LEU A 14 6.77 25.31 5.06
N ALA A 15 6.81 24.30 4.18
CA ALA A 15 5.68 23.95 3.32
C ALA A 15 5.76 22.50 2.78
N ALA A 16 5.96 21.51 3.65
CA ALA A 16 5.74 20.10 3.32
C ALA A 16 4.51 19.58 4.08
N LEU A 17 3.36 20.23 3.88
CA LEU A 17 2.04 19.72 4.30
C LEU A 17 1.39 18.92 3.17
N LEU A 18 2.18 18.11 2.45
CA LEU A 18 1.66 17.16 1.50
C LEU A 18 1.20 15.95 2.32
N GLY A 19 -0.12 15.81 2.44
CA GLY A 19 -0.77 14.84 3.30
C GLY A 19 -0.09 13.47 3.26
N SER A 20 0.16 12.92 4.44
CA SER A 20 0.68 11.57 4.64
C SER A 20 -0.35 10.55 4.15
N ALA A 21 -0.47 10.40 2.84
CA ALA A 21 -1.10 9.21 2.30
C ALA A 21 -0.28 8.04 2.88
N PRO A 22 -0.92 7.04 3.52
CA PRO A 22 -0.21 5.82 3.89
C PRO A 22 0.52 5.35 2.64
N ALA A 23 1.82 5.09 2.73
CA ALA A 23 2.65 4.61 1.64
C ALA A 23 3.03 3.16 1.90
N PHE A 24 3.32 2.38 0.85
CA PHE A 24 3.97 1.09 1.02
C PHE A 24 5.47 1.33 1.25
N ALA A 25 5.81 1.76 2.47
CA ALA A 25 7.16 2.16 2.85
C ALA A 25 8.17 1.01 2.73
N ASP A 26 7.75 -0.21 3.09
CA ASP A 26 8.57 -1.42 2.96
C ASP A 26 7.93 -2.45 2.02
N LYS A 27 7.67 -2.00 0.78
CA LYS A 27 7.15 -2.86 -0.29
C LYS A 27 7.97 -4.15 -0.47
N ALA A 28 9.29 -4.08 -0.31
CA ALA A 28 10.17 -5.23 -0.49
C ALA A 28 9.89 -6.33 0.55
N ALA A 29 9.73 -5.97 1.83
CA ALA A 29 9.40 -6.94 2.86
C ALA A 29 7.99 -7.53 2.68
N GLY A 30 7.02 -6.71 2.25
CA GLY A 30 5.70 -7.19 1.86
C GLY A 30 5.74 -8.19 0.70
N ASP A 31 6.51 -7.88 -0.35
CA ASP A 31 6.65 -8.73 -1.53
C ASP A 31 7.36 -10.06 -1.18
N ALA A 32 8.35 -10.02 -0.29
CA ALA A 32 9.02 -11.22 0.23
C ALA A 32 8.07 -12.12 1.04
N CYS A 33 7.23 -11.54 1.90
CA CYS A 33 6.16 -12.28 2.59
C CYS A 33 5.17 -12.90 1.61
N ALA A 34 4.74 -12.13 0.61
CA ALA A 34 3.75 -12.55 -0.36
C ALA A 34 4.22 -13.72 -1.25
N ALA A 35 5.54 -13.91 -1.39
CA ALA A 35 6.11 -15.02 -2.17
C ALA A 35 5.68 -16.41 -1.67
N ALA A 36 5.45 -16.55 -0.36
CA ALA A 36 5.04 -17.80 0.28
C ALA A 36 3.51 -18.05 0.26
N LEU A 37 2.72 -17.07 -0.20
CA LEU A 37 1.26 -17.20 -0.22
C LEU A 37 0.78 -18.22 -1.27
N SER A 38 -0.42 -18.74 -1.04
CA SER A 38 -1.19 -19.47 -2.04
C SER A 38 -1.46 -18.60 -3.29
N PRO A 39 -1.85 -19.19 -4.44
CA PRO A 39 -2.23 -18.41 -5.62
C PRO A 39 -3.30 -17.34 -5.34
N ASP A 40 -4.34 -17.69 -4.59
CA ASP A 40 -5.41 -16.75 -4.22
C ASP A 40 -4.89 -15.64 -3.28
N GLY A 41 -4.04 -15.98 -2.32
CA GLY A 41 -3.42 -14.99 -1.42
C GLY A 41 -2.54 -14.01 -2.19
N LYS A 42 -1.77 -14.49 -3.18
CA LYS A 42 -0.98 -13.64 -4.09
C LYS A 42 -1.87 -12.71 -4.90
N ALA A 43 -3.00 -13.21 -5.41
CA ALA A 43 -3.95 -12.40 -6.17
C ALA A 43 -4.53 -11.26 -5.32
N ILE A 44 -4.91 -11.55 -4.07
CA ILE A 44 -5.40 -10.52 -3.13
C ILE A 44 -4.30 -9.50 -2.83
N TYR A 45 -3.10 -9.95 -2.48
CA TYR A 45 -1.97 -9.06 -2.18
C TYR A 45 -1.68 -8.12 -3.37
N ALA A 46 -1.54 -8.67 -4.57
CA ALA A 46 -1.26 -7.90 -5.77
C ALA A 46 -2.37 -6.88 -6.09
N ALA A 47 -3.63 -7.27 -5.94
CA ALA A 47 -4.77 -6.38 -6.17
C ALA A 47 -4.79 -5.21 -5.18
N VAL A 48 -4.49 -5.44 -3.90
CA VAL A 48 -4.41 -4.36 -2.90
C VAL A 48 -3.20 -3.46 -3.16
N MET A 49 -2.05 -4.02 -3.52
CA MET A 49 -0.87 -3.24 -3.91
C MET A 49 -1.15 -2.33 -5.11
N GLY A 50 -1.94 -2.81 -6.08
CA GLY A 50 -2.38 -2.03 -7.25
C GLY A 50 -3.43 -0.95 -6.93
N ALA A 51 -4.29 -1.18 -5.95
CA ALA A 51 -5.25 -0.17 -5.46
C ALA A 51 -4.57 0.96 -4.68
N GLY A 52 -3.38 0.67 -4.15
CA GLY A 52 -2.55 1.62 -3.43
C GLY A 52 -2.69 1.52 -1.90
N PRO A 53 -1.79 2.19 -1.17
CA PRO A 53 -1.68 2.06 0.28
C PRO A 53 -2.73 2.84 1.08
N GLY A 54 -3.64 3.56 0.41
CA GLY A 54 -4.74 4.33 1.01
C GLY A 54 -5.67 3.54 1.93
N GLY A 55 -6.36 4.25 2.84
CA GLY A 55 -7.45 3.73 3.64
C GLY A 55 -7.07 2.73 4.75
N ASP A 56 -8.10 2.30 5.50
CA ASP A 56 -7.97 1.25 6.50
C ASP A 56 -7.65 -0.09 5.81
N LEU A 57 -6.51 -0.68 6.17
CA LEU A 57 -6.00 -1.87 5.50
C LEU A 57 -7.00 -3.03 5.55
N ARG A 58 -7.67 -3.22 6.69
CA ARG A 58 -8.63 -4.31 6.87
C ARG A 58 -9.81 -4.16 5.93
N SER A 59 -10.34 -2.94 5.80
CA SER A 59 -11.44 -2.62 4.91
C SER A 59 -11.04 -2.83 3.45
N VAL A 60 -9.89 -2.28 3.03
CA VAL A 60 -9.38 -2.44 1.66
C VAL A 60 -9.17 -3.91 1.30
N VAL A 61 -8.49 -4.69 2.15
CA VAL A 61 -8.30 -6.14 1.92
C VAL A 61 -9.64 -6.86 1.82
N THR A 62 -10.60 -6.53 2.69
CA THR A 62 -11.92 -7.16 2.69
C THR A 62 -12.67 -6.87 1.39
N ASP A 63 -12.71 -5.62 0.96
CA ASP A 63 -13.46 -5.20 -0.22
C ASP A 63 -12.81 -5.70 -1.52
N THR A 64 -11.48 -5.66 -1.61
CA THR A 64 -10.74 -6.26 -2.72
C THR A 64 -10.99 -7.77 -2.78
N THR A 65 -10.93 -8.47 -1.65
CA THR A 65 -11.19 -9.92 -1.62
C THR A 65 -12.61 -10.23 -2.08
N LYS A 66 -13.62 -9.49 -1.59
CA LYS A 66 -15.01 -9.65 -2.03
C LYS A 66 -15.13 -9.42 -3.53
N SER A 67 -14.52 -8.37 -4.07
CA SER A 67 -14.53 -8.08 -5.51
C SER A 67 -13.95 -9.24 -6.31
N LEU A 68 -12.84 -9.83 -5.86
CA LEU A 68 -12.21 -10.97 -6.52
C LEU A 68 -13.13 -12.20 -6.50
N VAL A 69 -13.76 -12.51 -5.38
CA VAL A 69 -14.76 -13.60 -5.28
C VAL A 69 -15.93 -13.36 -6.23
N MET A 70 -16.49 -12.15 -6.23
CA MET A 70 -17.64 -11.81 -7.08
C MET A 70 -17.30 -11.83 -8.57
N SER A 71 -16.05 -11.56 -8.93
CA SER A 71 -15.54 -11.69 -10.30
C SER A 71 -15.15 -13.12 -10.70
N GLY A 72 -15.28 -14.10 -9.78
CA GLY A 72 -14.89 -15.49 -10.02
C GLY A 72 -13.38 -15.74 -10.07
N LYS A 73 -12.56 -14.79 -9.62
CA LYS A 73 -11.09 -14.90 -9.67
C LYS A 73 -10.50 -15.71 -8.51
N ILE A 74 -11.21 -15.78 -7.38
CA ILE A 74 -10.84 -16.61 -6.23
C ILE A 74 -12.07 -17.32 -5.68
N ASP A 75 -11.88 -18.48 -5.07
CA ASP A 75 -12.98 -19.24 -4.46
C ASP A 75 -13.44 -18.61 -3.13
N ARG A 76 -14.75 -18.64 -2.88
CA ARG A 76 -15.34 -18.04 -1.67
C ARG A 76 -14.95 -18.81 -0.40
N GLY A 77 -14.81 -20.13 -0.46
CA GLY A 77 -14.53 -21.00 0.68
C GLY A 77 -13.20 -20.67 1.35
N ASN A 78 -12.19 -20.33 0.56
CA ASN A 78 -10.84 -20.01 1.06
C ASN A 78 -10.53 -18.51 1.12
N ALA A 79 -11.45 -17.65 0.64
CA ALA A 79 -11.24 -16.21 0.53
C ALA A 79 -10.81 -15.57 1.85
N ARG A 80 -11.44 -15.92 2.97
CA ARG A 80 -11.11 -15.33 4.29
C ARG A 80 -9.70 -15.66 4.73
N THR A 81 -9.30 -16.93 4.66
CA THR A 81 -7.97 -17.39 5.07
C THR A 81 -6.90 -16.74 4.21
N ASN A 82 -7.11 -16.70 2.89
CA ASN A 82 -6.20 -16.05 1.95
C ASN A 82 -6.11 -14.53 2.18
N ALA A 83 -7.23 -13.87 2.48
CA ALA A 83 -7.25 -12.44 2.79
C ALA A 83 -6.50 -12.10 4.08
N GLN A 84 -6.61 -12.93 5.13
CA GLN A 84 -5.86 -12.74 6.37
C GLN A 84 -4.35 -12.87 6.14
N ALA A 85 -3.93 -13.90 5.40
CA ALA A 85 -2.53 -14.11 5.07
C ALA A 85 -1.96 -12.96 4.20
N ALA A 86 -2.69 -12.53 3.17
CA ALA A 86 -2.32 -11.37 2.36
C ALA A 86 -2.28 -10.08 3.20
N GLY A 87 -3.24 -9.89 4.10
CA GLY A 87 -3.32 -8.74 5.01
C GLY A 87 -2.11 -8.63 5.94
N ALA A 88 -1.59 -9.75 6.45
CA ALA A 88 -0.36 -9.76 7.23
C ALA A 88 0.85 -9.30 6.40
N CYS A 89 0.98 -9.77 5.16
CA CYS A 89 2.04 -9.29 4.26
C CYS A 89 1.88 -7.80 3.90
N LEU A 90 0.64 -7.31 3.77
CA LEU A 90 0.38 -5.89 3.51
C LEU A 90 0.66 -4.99 4.73
N GLN A 91 0.57 -5.51 5.96
CA GLN A 91 1.05 -4.78 7.14
C GLN A 91 2.56 -4.57 7.06
N GLN A 92 3.30 -5.61 6.71
CA GLN A 92 4.74 -5.50 6.45
C GLN A 92 5.05 -4.54 5.30
N ALA A 93 4.23 -4.54 4.24
CA ALA A 93 4.41 -3.61 3.13
C ALA A 93 4.25 -2.13 3.54
N ARG A 94 3.48 -1.85 4.60
CA ARG A 94 3.16 -0.50 5.10
C ARG A 94 4.04 -0.05 6.28
N SER A 95 4.87 -0.93 6.84
CA SER A 95 5.74 -0.61 7.99
C SER A 95 6.94 0.24 7.63
#